data_AF-A0A3D6DY67-F1
#
_entry.id   AF-A0A3D6DY67-F1
#
_cell.length_a   1.000
_cell.length_b   1.000
_cell.length_c   1.000
_cell.angle_alpha   90.00
_cell.angle_beta   90.00
_cell.angle_gamma   90.00
#
_symmetry.space_group_name_H-M   'P 1'
#
loop_
_entity.id
_entity.type
_entity.pdbx_description
1 polymer ?
#
loop_
_entity_poly.entity_id
_entity_poly.type
_entity_poly.pdbx_seq_one_letter_code
_entity_poly.pdbx_strand_id
1 'polypeptide(L)'
;MKTPDLPEEKPSAPDKRDFITADSLKARLQAGEIIGATDYDESIRAQFWAAIARVRDDLPCVRSTWRTIDEQHVNGIRTRQKMFRICSRQKGLVDSTLAGLIAFVVFCIGLLSGWFG
;
A
#
# COMPACT_ATOMS: atom_id res chain seq x y z
N MET A 1 -1.49 -48.68 -37.99
CA MET A 1 -2.57 -47.82 -37.47
C MET A 1 -1.93 -46.76 -36.58
N LYS A 2 -2.15 -45.49 -36.89
CA LYS A 2 -1.66 -44.32 -36.15
C LYS A 2 -2.82 -43.77 -35.31
N THR A 3 -2.52 -43.12 -34.18
CA THR A 3 -3.31 -42.13 -33.39
C THR A 3 -3.44 -42.52 -31.90
N PRO A 4 -3.37 -41.59 -30.92
CA PRO A 4 -2.76 -40.25 -30.91
C PRO A 4 -1.72 -40.04 -29.78
N ASP A 5 -0.80 -39.13 -30.04
CA ASP A 5 0.04 -38.49 -29.03
C ASP A 5 -0.82 -37.84 -27.93
N LEU A 6 -0.54 -38.21 -26.68
CA LEU A 6 -1.06 -37.57 -25.48
C LEU A 6 -0.58 -36.10 -25.49
N PRO A 7 -1.44 -35.09 -25.25
CA PRO A 7 -0.96 -33.73 -25.13
C PRO A 7 -0.04 -33.63 -23.91
N GLU A 8 1.20 -33.18 -24.12
CA GLU A 8 2.11 -32.76 -23.06
C GLU A 8 1.38 -31.79 -22.13
N GLU A 9 1.24 -32.21 -20.88
CA GLU A 9 0.79 -31.38 -19.78
C GLU A 9 1.83 -30.29 -19.58
N LYS A 10 1.64 -29.16 -20.26
CA LYS A 10 2.34 -27.91 -19.97
C LYS A 10 2.15 -27.64 -18.46
N PRO A 11 3.19 -27.24 -17.72
CA PRO A 11 2.99 -26.79 -16.34
C PRO A 11 2.00 -25.63 -16.38
N SER A 12 0.76 -25.93 -15.98
CA SER A 12 -0.30 -24.95 -15.81
C SER A 12 0.24 -23.87 -14.90
N ALA A 13 0.07 -22.61 -15.34
CA ALA A 13 0.52 -21.40 -14.69
C ALA A 13 0.37 -21.47 -13.15
N PRO A 14 1.29 -20.83 -12.39
CA PRO A 14 1.30 -20.96 -10.94
C PRO A 14 -0.09 -20.65 -10.41
N ASP A 15 -0.66 -21.65 -9.75
CA ASP A 15 -1.97 -21.60 -9.12
C ASP A 15 -1.90 -20.50 -8.06
N LYS A 16 -2.22 -19.26 -8.48
CA LYS A 16 -2.44 -18.10 -7.62
C LYS A 16 -3.71 -18.31 -6.81
N ARG A 17 -3.74 -19.37 -6.03
CA ARG A 17 -4.44 -19.32 -4.74
C ARG A 17 -3.55 -18.44 -3.89
N ASP A 18 -3.66 -17.13 -4.11
CA ASP A 18 -2.95 -16.10 -3.37
C ASP A 18 -3.47 -16.19 -1.93
N PHE A 19 -2.90 -17.10 -1.14
CA PHE A 19 -3.14 -17.18 0.29
C PHE A 19 -2.82 -15.80 0.86
N ILE A 20 -3.86 -15.09 1.29
CA ILE A 20 -3.72 -13.76 1.86
C ILE A 20 -2.90 -13.90 3.14
N THR A 21 -1.61 -13.64 3.00
CA THR A 21 -0.65 -13.71 4.11
C THR A 21 -0.43 -12.29 4.62
N ALA A 22 -0.24 -12.14 5.93
CA ALA A 22 0.03 -10.83 6.55
C ALA A 22 1.22 -10.13 5.87
N ASP A 23 2.28 -10.85 5.52
CA ASP A 23 3.46 -10.29 4.84
C ASP A 23 3.15 -9.75 3.45
N SER A 24 2.28 -10.44 2.69
CA SER A 24 1.85 -9.97 1.37
C SER A 24 1.04 -8.68 1.44
N LEU A 25 0.14 -8.56 2.43
CA LEU A 25 -0.63 -7.35 2.69
C LEU A 25 0.28 -6.21 3.18
N LYS A 26 1.23 -6.53 4.06
CA LYS A 26 2.22 -5.60 4.60
C LYS A 26 3.09 -5.00 3.50
N ALA A 27 3.61 -5.83 2.60
CA ALA A 27 4.41 -5.37 1.45
C ALA A 27 3.60 -4.43 0.53
N ARG A 28 2.35 -4.78 0.22
CA ARG A 28 1.46 -3.94 -0.60
C ARG A 28 1.13 -2.61 0.07
N LEU A 29 0.81 -2.62 1.37
CA LEU A 29 0.59 -1.41 2.15
C LEU A 29 1.84 -0.52 2.24
N GLN A 30 3.03 -1.13 2.35
CA GLN A 30 4.32 -0.43 2.32
C GLN A 30 4.65 0.16 0.94
N ALA A 31 4.21 -0.48 -0.14
CA ALA A 31 4.27 0.07 -1.49
C ALA A 31 3.29 1.24 -1.72
N GLY A 32 2.48 1.59 -0.72
CA GLY A 32 1.52 2.69 -0.78
C GLY A 32 0.16 2.29 -1.34
N GLU A 33 -0.10 1.01 -1.53
CA GLU A 33 -1.38 0.52 -2.03
C GLU A 33 -2.49 0.66 -0.96
N ILE A 34 -3.70 0.98 -1.42
CA ILE A 34 -4.89 1.04 -0.57
C ILE A 34 -5.66 -0.25 -0.78
N ILE A 35 -5.81 -1.04 0.28
CA ILE A 35 -6.41 -2.37 0.19
C ILE A 35 -7.74 -2.40 0.93
N GLY A 36 -8.78 -2.91 0.29
CA GLY A 36 -10.11 -3.06 0.84
C GLY A 36 -10.57 -4.51 0.91
N ALA A 37 -11.46 -4.82 1.85
CA ALA A 37 -11.98 -6.18 2.03
C ALA A 37 -12.85 -6.69 0.85
N THR A 38 -13.25 -5.82 -0.08
CA THR A 38 -14.05 -6.20 -1.26
C THR A 38 -13.18 -6.48 -2.47
N ASP A 39 -11.89 -6.24 -2.38
CA ASP A 39 -10.92 -6.61 -3.43
C ASP A 39 -10.67 -8.13 -3.42
N TYR A 40 -11.25 -8.82 -2.44
CA TYR A 40 -11.13 -10.24 -2.20
C TYR A 40 -12.51 -10.90 -2.21
N ASP A 41 -12.53 -12.15 -2.66
CA ASP A 41 -13.73 -12.98 -2.66
C ASP A 41 -14.27 -13.20 -1.23
N GLU A 42 -15.58 -13.42 -1.12
CA GLU A 42 -16.27 -13.66 0.15
C GLU A 42 -15.68 -14.84 0.93
N SER A 43 -15.30 -15.89 0.20
CA SER A 43 -14.71 -17.11 0.73
C SER A 43 -13.41 -16.87 1.53
N ILE A 44 -12.63 -15.86 1.17
CA ILE A 44 -11.32 -15.54 1.76
C ILE A 44 -11.35 -14.28 2.63
N ARG A 45 -12.51 -13.62 2.76
CA ARG A 45 -12.66 -12.38 3.52
C ARG A 45 -12.34 -12.54 5.01
N ALA A 46 -12.67 -13.68 5.59
CA ALA A 46 -12.31 -14.00 6.98
C ALA A 46 -10.78 -14.06 7.16
N GLN A 47 -10.07 -14.63 6.19
CA GLN A 47 -8.60 -14.69 6.20
C GLN A 47 -7.99 -13.29 6.02
N PHE A 48 -8.58 -12.46 5.15
CA PHE A 48 -8.20 -11.05 5.03
C PHE A 48 -8.31 -10.30 6.36
N TRP A 49 -9.42 -10.44 7.09
CA TRP A 49 -9.60 -9.80 8.39
C TRP A 49 -8.57 -10.25 9.43
N ALA A 50 -8.23 -11.54 9.45
CA ALA A 50 -7.19 -12.07 10.33
C ALA A 50 -5.80 -11.53 9.95
N ALA A 51 -5.49 -11.49 8.66
CA ALA A 51 -4.20 -11.00 8.17
C ALA A 51 -4.02 -9.50 8.43
N ILE A 52 -5.05 -8.67 8.17
CA ILE A 52 -4.96 -7.22 8.40
C ILE A 52 -4.88 -6.87 9.90
N ALA A 53 -5.46 -7.68 10.78
CA ALA A 53 -5.30 -7.53 12.22
C ALA A 53 -3.83 -7.69 12.63
N ARG A 54 -3.17 -8.77 12.18
CA ARG A 54 -1.74 -9.01 12.41
C ARG A 54 -0.87 -7.89 11.84
N VAL A 55 -1.18 -7.42 10.62
CA VAL A 55 -0.44 -6.30 10.01
C VAL A 55 -0.60 -5.01 10.81
N ARG A 56 -1.74 -4.77 11.47
CA ARG A 56 -1.94 -3.60 12.34
C ARG A 56 -1.17 -3.72 13.65
N ASP A 57 -1.03 -4.92 14.18
CA ASP A 57 -0.19 -5.18 15.36
C ASP A 57 1.29 -4.91 15.03
N ASP A 58 1.75 -5.33 13.86
CA ASP A 58 3.12 -5.10 13.37
C ASP A 58 3.39 -3.64 12.93
N LEU A 59 2.42 -2.99 12.27
CA LEU A 59 2.52 -1.62 11.76
C LEU A 59 1.40 -0.74 12.33
N PRO A 60 1.62 -0.06 13.46
CA PRO A 60 0.63 0.84 14.06
C PRO A 60 0.35 2.10 13.19
N CYS A 61 1.13 2.32 12.13
CA CYS A 61 0.91 3.39 11.15
C CYS A 61 -0.16 3.06 10.09
N VAL A 62 -0.63 1.81 10.02
CA VAL A 62 -1.75 1.42 9.17
C VAL A 62 -3.05 1.97 9.76
N ARG A 63 -3.74 2.81 8.99
CA ARG A 63 -5.01 3.43 9.39
C ARG A 63 -6.15 2.88 8.54
N SER A 64 -7.26 2.55 9.19
CA SER A 64 -8.51 2.26 8.50
C SER A 64 -9.17 3.57 8.08
N THR A 65 -9.55 3.67 6.82
CA THR A 65 -10.31 4.77 6.23
C THR A 65 -11.62 4.21 5.67
N TRP A 66 -12.67 5.01 5.65
CA TRP A 66 -13.95 4.63 5.05
C TRP A 66 -14.09 5.27 3.68
N ARG A 67 -14.49 4.49 2.67
CA ARG A 67 -14.84 4.99 1.33
C ARG A 67 -16.26 4.58 1.00
N THR A 68 -17.07 5.53 0.53
CA THR A 68 -18.40 5.21 -0.04
C THR A 68 -18.18 4.58 -1.41
N ILE A 69 -18.67 3.36 -1.62
CA ILE A 69 -18.61 2.68 -2.92
C ILE A 69 -19.88 2.95 -3.72
N ASP A 70 -21.02 2.95 -3.06
CA ASP A 70 -22.32 3.08 -3.70
C ASP A 70 -23.27 3.92 -2.84
N GLU A 71 -24.10 4.71 -3.51
CA GLU A 71 -25.10 5.58 -2.89
C GLU A 71 -26.40 5.45 -3.68
N GLN A 72 -27.36 4.72 -3.13
CA GLN A 72 -28.67 4.58 -3.74
C GLN A 72 -29.60 5.68 -3.21
N HIS A 73 -29.81 6.71 -4.03
CA HIS A 73 -30.58 7.90 -3.67
C HIS A 73 -32.06 7.60 -3.36
N VAL A 74 -32.63 6.55 -3.97
CA VAL A 74 -34.05 6.19 -3.80
C VAL A 74 -34.34 5.57 -2.42
N ASN A 75 -33.36 4.87 -1.83
CA ASN A 75 -33.52 4.19 -0.53
C ASN A 75 -32.69 4.82 0.60
N GLY A 76 -31.88 5.84 0.32
CA GLY A 76 -30.97 6.46 1.28
C GLY A 76 -29.85 5.54 1.79
N ILE A 77 -29.69 4.36 1.19
CA ILE A 77 -28.68 3.38 1.59
C ILE A 77 -27.32 3.81 1.02
N ARG A 78 -26.37 4.04 1.92
CA ARG A 78 -24.98 4.34 1.59
C ARG A 78 -24.10 3.14 1.91
N THR A 79 -23.58 2.49 0.88
CA THR A 79 -22.66 1.36 1.04
C THR A 79 -21.25 1.89 1.24
N ARG A 80 -20.68 1.64 2.42
CA ARG A 80 -19.33 2.06 2.80
C ARG A 80 -18.42 0.87 2.97
N GLN A 81 -17.18 1.02 2.52
CA GLN A 81 -16.13 0.02 2.63
C GLN A 81 -15.01 0.50 3.54
N LYS A 82 -14.50 -0.41 4.37
CA LYS A 82 -13.25 -0.22 5.12
C LYS A 82 -12.06 -0.46 4.19
N MET A 83 -11.23 0.56 4.04
CA MET A 83 -9.97 0.54 3.33
C MET A 83 -8.81 0.70 4.31
N PHE A 84 -7.67 0.11 4.01
CA PHE A 84 -6.45 0.20 4.81
C PHE A 84 -5.35 0.85 3.99
N ARG A 85 -4.68 1.81 4.61
CA ARG A 85 -3.49 2.46 4.04
C ARG A 85 -2.50 2.80 5.12
N ILE A 86 -1.22 2.84 4.78
CA ILE A 86 -0.22 3.47 5.65
C ILE A 86 -0.41 4.98 5.52
N CYS A 87 -0.75 5.65 6.61
CA CYS A 87 -0.64 7.10 6.65
C CYS A 87 0.85 7.44 6.78
N SER A 88 1.52 7.75 5.67
CA SER A 88 2.86 8.34 5.71
C SER A 88 2.74 9.71 6.40
N ARG A 89 2.83 9.72 7.73
CA ARG A 89 2.92 10.95 8.52
C ARG A 89 4.21 11.73 8.21
N GLN A 90 5.10 11.16 7.40
CA GLN A 90 6.22 11.81 6.74
C GLN A 90 5.89 12.18 5.29
N LYS A 91 4.96 13.11 5.09
CA LYS A 91 5.23 14.10 4.05
C LYS A 91 6.29 14.97 4.69
N GLY A 92 7.54 14.86 4.20
CA GLY A 92 8.65 15.66 4.67
C GLY A 92 8.26 17.13 4.63
N LEU A 93 7.84 17.66 5.77
CA LEU A 93 8.05 19.06 6.07
C LEU A 93 9.56 19.12 6.24
N VAL A 94 10.28 19.33 5.14
CA VAL A 94 11.63 19.88 5.25
C VAL A 94 11.41 21.15 6.04
N ASP A 95 11.81 21.11 7.31
CA ASP A 95 11.61 22.21 8.23
C ASP A 95 12.24 23.43 7.53
N SER A 96 11.45 24.45 7.23
CA SER A 96 11.94 25.63 6.49
C SER A 96 13.17 26.21 7.17
N THR A 97 13.25 26.02 8.49
CA THR A 97 14.38 26.31 9.36
C THR A 97 15.64 25.54 8.97
N LEU A 98 15.53 24.22 8.77
CA LEU A 98 16.66 23.37 8.37
C LEU A 98 17.15 23.73 6.97
N ALA A 99 16.24 23.95 6.02
CA ALA A 99 16.61 24.38 4.67
C ALA A 99 17.31 25.75 4.68
N GLY A 100 16.81 26.69 5.49
CA GLY A 100 17.42 28.01 5.67
C GLY A 100 18.82 27.94 6.27
N LEU A 101 19.03 27.10 7.29
CA LEU A 101 20.34 26.90 7.90
C LEU A 101 21.36 26.28 6.94
N ILE A 102 20.95 25.31 6.13
CA ILE A 102 21.82 24.71 5.11
C ILE A 102 22.25 25.76 4.08
N ALA A 103 21.30 26.58 3.60
CA ALA A 103 21.60 27.65 2.64
C ALA A 103 22.56 28.70 3.24
N PHE A 104 22.35 29.09 4.50
CA PHE A 104 23.22 30.04 5.20
C PHE A 104 24.65 29.50 5.36
N VAL A 105 24.81 28.24 5.75
CA VAL A 105 26.14 27.61 5.88
C VAL A 105 26.87 27.55 4.54
N VAL A 106 26.19 27.14 3.47
CA VAL A 106 26.79 27.10 2.12
C VAL A 106 27.22 28.50 1.67
N PHE A 107 26.39 29.51 1.93
CA PHE A 107 26.74 30.91 1.64
C PHE A 107 27.96 31.40 2.43
N CYS A 108 28.02 31.10 3.74
CA CYS A 108 29.19 31.44 4.57
C CYS A 108 30.46 30.75 4.09
N ILE A 109 30.40 29.48 3.70
CA ILE A 109 31.55 28.74 3.15
C ILE A 109 32.01 29.38 1.84
N GLY A 110 31.08 29.76 0.96
CA GLY A 110 31.40 30.46 -0.31
C GLY A 110 32.13 31.79 -0.09
N LEU A 111 31.71 32.58 0.92
CA LEU A 111 32.40 33.82 1.30
C LEU A 111 33.80 33.56 1.89
N LEU A 112 33.95 32.56 2.75
CA LEU A 112 35.24 32.24 3.40
C LEU A 112 36.25 31.62 2.43
N SER A 113 35.79 30.86 1.44
CA SER A 113 36.65 30.22 0.43
C SER A 113 37.10 31.17 -0.68
N GLY A 114 36.66 32.44 -0.66
CA GLY A 114 37.02 33.43 -1.68
C GLY A 114 36.39 33.14 -3.06
N TRP A 115 35.42 32.23 -3.14
CA TRP A 115 34.81 31.81 -4.40
C TRP A 115 33.93 32.92 -5.03
N PHE A 116 33.55 33.92 -4.24
CA PHE A 116 32.79 35.10 -4.68
C PHE A 116 33.64 36.39 -4.72
N GLY A 117 34.96 36.29 -4.53
CA GLY A 117 35.91 37.41 -4.55
C GLY A 117 36.67 37.52 -5.86
#